data_AF-A0A2N4Z0Z1-F1
#
_entry.id   AF-A0A2N4Z0Z1-F1
#
_cell.length_a   1.000
_cell.length_b   1.000
_cell.length_c   1.000
_cell.angle_alpha   90.00
_cell.angle_beta   90.00
_cell.angle_gamma   90.00
#
_symmetry.space_group_name_H-M   'P 1'
#
loop_
_entity.id
_entity.type
_entity.pdbx_description
1 polymer ?
#
loop_
_entity_poly.entity_id
_entity_poly.type
_entity_poly.pdbx_seq_one_letter_code
_entity_poly.pdbx_strand_id
1 'polypeptide(L)' 'HKLFIGALKETSLIVLSVDGNQVREEGRLLEARGKRIRDVRVGPDGYLYVLTDESNGELLRLSPEG' A
#
# COMPACT_ATOMS: atom_id res chain seq x y z
N HIS A 1 -12.18 -9.39 -2.48
CA HIS A 1 -11.58 -8.56 -1.40
C HIS A 1 -10.28 -7.94 -1.89
N LYS A 2 -9.80 -6.83 -1.31
CA LYS A 2 -8.49 -6.24 -1.64
C LYS A 2 -7.49 -6.56 -0.53
N LEU A 3 -6.25 -6.83 -0.93
CA LEU A 3 -5.10 -6.95 -0.05
C LEU A 3 -4.03 -5.97 -0.52
N PHE A 4 -3.37 -5.32 0.43
CA PHE A 4 -2.33 -4.33 0.17
C PHE A 4 -1.02 -4.79 0.79
N ILE A 5 0.07 -4.72 0.03
CA ILE A 5 1.40 -5.16 0.48
C ILE A 5 2.41 -4.04 0.23
N GLY A 6 3.13 -3.64 1.27
CA GLY A 6 4.26 -2.72 1.14
C GLY A 6 5.48 -3.42 0.54
N ALA A 7 6.11 -2.78 -0.45
CA ALA A 7 7.34 -3.26 -1.07
C ALA A 7 8.53 -2.35 -0.72
N LEU A 8 9.48 -2.88 0.04
CA LEU A 8 10.65 -2.13 0.51
C LEU A 8 11.64 -1.84 -0.62
N LYS A 9 11.97 -2.82 -1.47
CA LYS A 9 12.97 -2.64 -2.54
C LYS A 9 12.38 -1.93 -3.75
N GLU A 10 11.17 -2.29 -4.12
CA GLU A 10 10.44 -1.75 -5.27
C GLU A 10 9.76 -0.41 -4.97
N THR A 11 9.91 0.12 -3.75
CA THR A 11 9.41 1.43 -3.31
C THR A 11 7.97 1.72 -3.74
N SER A 12 7.07 0.77 -3.49
CA SER A 12 5.69 0.81 -3.96
C SER A 12 4.72 0.12 -3.03
N LEU A 13 3.44 0.39 -3.24
CA LEU A 13 2.32 -0.28 -2.60
C LEU A 13 1.64 -1.20 -3.62
N ILE A 14 1.70 -2.52 -3.41
CA ILE A 14 1.10 -3.52 -4.31
C ILE A 14 -0.36 -3.71 -3.93
N VAL A 15 -1.24 -3.71 -4.94
CA VAL A 15 -2.69 -3.96 -4.80
C VAL A 15 -3.02 -5.32 -5.37
N LEU A 16 -3.65 -6.18 -4.56
CA LEU A 16 -4.04 -7.53 -4.94
C LEU A 16 -5.55 -7.72 -4.80
N SER A 17 -6.16 -8.46 -5.71
CA SER A 17 -7.48 -9.08 -5.49
C SER A 17 -7.32 -10.46 -4.89
N VAL A 18 -8.18 -10.74 -3.90
CA VAL A 18 -8.32 -12.06 -3.27
C VAL A 18 -9.71 -12.61 -3.55
N ASP A 19 -9.74 -13.83 -4.10
CA ASP A 19 -10.92 -14.64 -4.40
C ASP A 19 -10.71 -16.08 -3.89
N GLY A 20 -11.26 -16.38 -2.71
CA GLY A 20 -10.99 -17.63 -2.00
C GLY A 20 -9.48 -17.85 -1.78
N ASN A 21 -8.94 -18.89 -2.41
CA ASN A 21 -7.52 -19.25 -2.36
C ASN A 21 -6.72 -18.72 -3.56
N GLN A 22 -7.32 -17.90 -4.42
CA GLN A 22 -6.64 -17.28 -5.56
C GLN A 22 -6.32 -15.81 -5.25
N VAL A 23 -5.12 -15.39 -5.68
CA VAL A 23 -4.65 -14.01 -5.55
C VAL A 23 -4.15 -13.54 -6.91
N ARG A 24 -4.50 -12.31 -7.30
CA ARG A 24 -4.05 -11.67 -8.54
C ARG A 24 -3.53 -10.27 -8.25
N GLU A 25 -2.39 -9.90 -8.83
CA GLU A 25 -1.89 -8.52 -8.80
C GLU A 25 -2.71 -7.65 -9.74
N GLU A 26 -3.21 -6.54 -9.21
CA GLU A 26 -4.00 -5.58 -9.98
C GLU A 26 -3.18 -4.36 -10.39
N GLY A 27 -2.15 -4.05 -9.61
CA GLY A 27 -1.25 -2.95 -9.92
C GLY A 27 -0.44 -2.49 -8.72
N ARG A 28 0.25 -1.38 -8.94
CA ARG A 28 1.16 -0.75 -7.98
C ARG A 28 0.83 0.72 -7.86
N LEU A 29 0.90 1.22 -6.63
CA LEU A 29 0.66 2.61 -6.28
C LEU A 29 1.93 3.20 -5.67
N LEU A 30 1.99 4.53 -5.65
CA LEU A 30 3.04 5.32 -5.00
C LEU A 30 4.47 5.17 -5.57
N GLU A 31 4.65 4.46 -6.69
CA GLU A 31 5.96 4.31 -7.35
C GLU A 31 6.64 5.65 -7.61
N ALA A 32 5.88 6.65 -8.05
CA ALA A 32 6.37 8.00 -8.31
C ALA A 32 6.87 8.74 -7.06
N ARG A 33 6.52 8.30 -5.83
CA ARG A 33 7.05 8.88 -4.59
C ARG A 33 8.47 8.40 -4.30
N GLY A 34 8.87 7.24 -4.84
CA GLY A 34 10.21 6.67 -4.64
C GLY A 34 10.57 6.41 -3.17
N LYS A 35 9.58 6.06 -2.33
CA LYS A 35 9.75 5.78 -0.90
C LYS A 35 9.56 4.31 -0.60
N ARG A 36 10.42 3.75 0.26
CA ARG A 36 10.29 2.36 0.72
C ARG A 36 9.03 2.22 1.57
N ILE A 37 8.17 1.25 1.29
CA ILE A 37 6.92 1.07 2.05
C ILE A 37 7.11 -0.02 3.11
N ARG A 38 6.95 0.36 4.39
CA ARG A 38 7.16 -0.53 5.56
C ARG A 38 5.91 -1.26 5.97
N ASP A 39 4.83 -0.52 6.22
CA ASP A 39 3.60 -1.07 6.78
C ASP A 39 2.38 -0.41 6.16
N VAL A 40 1.29 -1.18 6.10
CA VAL A 40 0.03 -0.77 5.49
C VAL A 40 -1.13 -1.31 6.33
N ARG A 41 -2.07 -0.44 6.69
CA ARG A 41 -3.30 -0.82 7.42
C ARG A 41 -4.51 -0.14 6.81
N VAL A 42 -5.63 -0.85 6.78
CA VAL A 42 -6.95 -0.24 6.56
C VAL A 42 -7.44 0.26 7.90
N GLY A 43 -7.67 1.57 8.01
CA GLY A 43 -8.25 2.17 9.20
C GLY A 43 -9.73 1.80 9.36
N PRO A 44 -10.29 1.92 10.58
CA PRO A 44 -11.72 1.71 10.81
C PRO A 44 -12.60 2.74 10.08
N ASP A 45 -12.00 3.84 9.62
CA ASP A 45 -12.59 4.89 8.79
C ASP A 45 -12.57 4.58 7.29
N GLY A 46 -12.02 3.43 6.89
CA GLY A 46 -11.93 2.98 5.49
C GLY A 46 -10.76 3.55 4.70
N TYR A 47 -9.91 4.39 5.30
CA TYR A 47 -8.69 4.90 4.63
C TYR A 47 -7.55 3.89 4.72
N LEU A 48 -6.57 4.01 3.82
CA LEU A 48 -5.30 3.30 3.95
C LEU A 48 -4.28 4.18 4.68
N TYR A 49 -3.65 3.62 5.70
CA TYR A 49 -2.55 4.22 6.45
C TYR A 49 -1.25 3.51 6.09
N VAL A 50 -0.26 4.27 5.63
CA VAL A 50 0.99 3.74 5.07
C VAL A 50 2.18 4.39 5.78
N LEU A 51 3.11 3.56 6.25
CA LEU A 51 4.40 4.01 6.81
C LEU A 51 5.53 3.83 5.80
N THR A 52 6.40 4.83 5.68
CA THR A 52 7.63 4.74 4.88
C THR A 52 8.85 4.34 5.72
N ASP A 53 9.76 3.58 5.13
CA ASP A 53 10.99 3.06 5.75
C ASP A 53 12.19 3.96 5.42
N GLU A 54 12.18 5.19 5.95
CA GLU A 54 13.20 6.20 5.68
C GLU A 54 13.69 6.84 6.98
N SER A 55 14.89 7.44 6.97
CA SER A 55 15.42 8.17 8.14
C SER A 55 14.50 9.32 8.59
N ASN A 56 13.82 9.97 7.64
CA ASN A 56 12.73 10.91 7.90
C ASN A 56 11.42 10.32 7.34
N GLY A 57 10.94 9.26 7.99
CA GLY A 57 9.76 8.51 7.58
C GLY A 57 8.47 9.33 7.67
N GLU A 58 7.46 8.90 6.90
CA GLU A 58 6.18 9.56 6.76
C GLU A 58 5.05 8.60 7.16
N LEU A 59 4.00 9.14 7.76
CA LEU A 59 2.68 8.51 7.83
C LEU A 59 1.79 9.14 6.77
N LEU A 60 1.35 8.34 5.81
CA LEU A 60 0.44 8.75 4.75
C LEU A 60 -0.96 8.22 5.04
N ARG A 61 -1.98 9.02 4.73
CA ARG A 61 -3.38 8.60 4.69
C ARG A 61 -3.88 8.70 3.24
N LEU A 62 -4.34 7.60 2.68
CA LEU A 62 -4.76 7.49 1.29
C LEU A 62 -6.24 7.11 1.18
N SER A 63 -6.91 7.66 0.18
CA SER A 63 -8.24 7.26 -0.27
C SER A 63 -8.21 6.95 -1.75
N PRO A 64 -9.21 6.20 -2.27
CA PRO A 64 -9.45 6.14 -3.71
C PRO A 64 -9.62 7.55 -4.28
N GLU A 65 -9.24 7.73 -5.55
CA GLU A 65 -9.73 8.89 -6.31
C GLU A 65 -11.26 8.75 -6.44
N GLY A 66 -11.97 9.85 -6.21
CA GLY A 66 -13.44 9.91 -6.22
C GLY A 66 -14.04 9.74 -7.60
#